data_AF-A0A1C6HBW8-F1
#
_entry.id   AF-A0A1C6HBW8-F1
#
_cell.length_a   1.000
_cell.length_b   1.000
_cell.length_c   1.000
_cell.angle_alpha   90.00
_cell.angle_beta   90.00
_cell.angle_gamma   90.00
#
_symmetry.space_group_name_H-M   'P 1'
#
loop_
_entity.id
_entity.type
_entity.pdbx_description
1 polymer ?
#
loop_
_entity_poly.entity_id
_entity_poly.type
_entity_poly.pdbx_seq_one_letter_code
_entity_poly.pdbx_strand_id
1 'polypeptide(L)'
;MKYQKVLARQWQVQVDAHIEPAADLWRLCQLVWQLDQQLEALPQVLQGQESVWVYWPGGCADCDDLLSQYDLAAALISQHYPLRFCGSTDWGEPADISATWAPDWHGISYQTRTVTGQDFDTLCDICLCIAVPDRVAGQQIASMLMGIRPGCDLLALPRTPFLEEELGSCGPRDTDSYFRYLPLCDGAGTENWQQALSVLQRQELWLAFLQDGDDPAEFGWALAALGDSCPDFGWYLALTTAMDRAGVYTQTDGKTGFHLYRGGQRLALDYQRGTDAQRFLLRALFPIAG
;
A
#
# COMPACT_ATOMS: atom_id res chain seq x y z
N MET A 1 -3.23 -3.52 -29.82
CA MET A 1 -3.87 -2.54 -30.72
C MET A 1 -4.22 -1.33 -29.86
N LYS A 2 -3.59 -0.17 -30.07
CA LYS A 2 -3.94 1.06 -29.33
C LYS A 2 -5.13 1.69 -30.06
N TYR A 3 -6.32 1.61 -29.50
CA TYR A 3 -7.46 2.34 -30.05
C TYR A 3 -7.26 3.83 -29.78
N GLN A 4 -7.42 4.65 -30.81
CA GLN A 4 -7.49 6.10 -30.63
C GLN A 4 -8.92 6.42 -30.18
N LYS A 5 -9.05 6.91 -28.94
CA LYS A 5 -10.35 7.32 -28.41
C LYS A 5 -10.65 8.76 -28.83
N VAL A 6 -11.93 9.04 -29.06
CA VAL A 6 -12.52 10.32 -29.47
C VAL A 6 -13.28 10.88 -28.27
N LEU A 7 -13.28 12.22 -28.14
CA LEU A 7 -14.05 12.91 -27.10
C LEU A 7 -15.55 12.61 -27.26
N ALA A 8 -16.16 12.08 -26.21
CA ALA A 8 -17.60 11.84 -26.14
C ALA A 8 -18.31 13.03 -25.50
N ARG A 9 -17.86 13.45 -24.31
CA ARG A 9 -18.40 14.59 -23.57
C ARG A 9 -17.31 15.38 -22.86
N GLN A 10 -17.52 16.69 -22.72
CA GLN A 10 -16.69 17.58 -21.91
C GLN A 10 -17.58 18.58 -21.18
N TRP A 11 -17.29 18.81 -19.90
CA TRP A 11 -17.98 19.79 -19.08
C TRP A 11 -17.09 20.28 -17.94
N GLN A 12 -17.56 21.27 -17.20
CA GLN A 12 -16.84 21.93 -16.12
C GLN A 12 -17.78 22.12 -14.93
N VAL A 13 -17.24 21.96 -13.71
CA VAL A 13 -17.98 22.16 -12.47
C VAL A 13 -17.12 22.99 -11.52
N GLN A 14 -17.72 24.04 -10.94
CA GLN A 14 -17.06 24.85 -9.92
C GLN A 14 -17.08 24.11 -8.59
N VAL A 15 -15.95 24.14 -7.87
CA VAL A 15 -15.81 23.45 -6.60
C VAL A 15 -15.84 24.47 -5.48
N ASP A 16 -16.85 24.37 -4.60
CA ASP A 16 -16.97 25.23 -3.41
C ASP A 16 -16.46 24.49 -2.15
N ALA A 17 -15.35 23.76 -2.28
CA ALA A 17 -14.74 23.00 -1.20
C ALA A 17 -13.38 23.59 -0.80
N HIS A 18 -13.06 23.53 0.49
CA HIS A 18 -11.71 23.83 0.96
C HIS A 18 -10.78 22.67 0.61
N ILE A 19 -9.68 22.96 -0.09
CA ILE A 19 -8.68 21.95 -0.45
C ILE A 19 -7.58 21.96 0.61
N GLU A 20 -7.56 20.92 1.43
CA GLU A 20 -6.46 20.73 2.37
C GLU A 20 -5.18 20.31 1.63
N PRO A 21 -4.02 20.88 2.00
CA PRO A 21 -2.75 20.47 1.43
C PRO A 21 -2.39 19.06 1.89
N ALA A 22 -2.16 18.18 0.93
CA ALA A 22 -1.74 16.79 1.11
C ALA A 22 -0.82 16.41 -0.05
N ALA A 23 0.04 15.40 0.15
CA ALA A 23 0.81 14.83 -0.94
C ALA A 23 -0.10 14.08 -1.92
N ASP A 24 0.16 14.19 -3.22
CA ASP A 24 -0.69 13.54 -4.23
C ASP A 24 -0.57 12.02 -4.23
N LEU A 25 0.60 11.47 -3.91
CA LEU A 25 0.73 10.02 -3.71
C LEU A 25 -0.06 9.53 -2.51
N TRP A 26 -0.21 10.34 -1.46
CA TRP A 26 -1.07 9.98 -0.34
C TRP A 26 -2.54 9.97 -0.76
N ARG A 27 -3.01 11.02 -1.44
CA ARG A 27 -4.38 11.06 -2.01
C ARG A 27 -4.64 9.88 -2.95
N LEU A 28 -3.65 9.49 -3.75
CA LEU A 28 -3.75 8.34 -4.64
C LEU A 28 -3.95 7.03 -3.86
N CYS A 29 -3.23 6.83 -2.75
CA CYS A 29 -3.43 5.67 -1.89
C CYS A 29 -4.82 5.66 -1.27
N GLN A 30 -5.31 6.80 -0.79
CA GLN A 30 -6.66 6.93 -0.22
C GLN A 30 -7.73 6.62 -1.27
N LEU A 31 -7.58 7.15 -2.49
CA LEU A 31 -8.51 6.91 -3.59
C LEU A 31 -8.56 5.42 -3.98
N VAL A 32 -7.40 4.75 -4.08
CA VAL A 32 -7.36 3.30 -4.37
C VAL A 32 -7.99 2.51 -3.24
N TRP A 33 -7.69 2.85 -1.98
CA TRP A 33 -8.29 2.21 -0.81
C TRP A 33 -9.81 2.37 -0.78
N GLN A 34 -10.34 3.56 -1.08
CA GLN A 34 -11.80 3.77 -1.15
C GLN A 34 -12.46 2.94 -2.26
N LEU A 35 -11.82 2.86 -3.43
CA LEU A 35 -12.31 2.03 -4.53
C LEU A 35 -12.28 0.54 -4.20
N ASP A 36 -11.24 0.05 -3.51
CA ASP A 36 -11.18 -1.35 -3.03
C ASP A 36 -12.38 -1.68 -2.14
N GLN A 37 -12.78 -0.74 -1.27
CA GLN A 37 -13.91 -0.91 -0.37
C GLN A 37 -15.25 -0.85 -1.11
N GLN A 38 -15.38 -0.01 -2.15
CA GLN A 38 -16.63 0.12 -2.91
C GLN A 38 -16.85 -0.99 -3.93
N LEU A 39 -15.80 -1.41 -4.64
CA LEU A 39 -15.91 -2.35 -5.75
C LEU A 39 -15.89 -3.82 -5.29
N GLU A 40 -15.60 -4.08 -4.02
CA GLU A 40 -15.54 -5.41 -3.39
C GLU A 40 -14.72 -6.44 -4.19
N ALA A 41 -13.74 -5.96 -4.97
CA ALA A 41 -12.90 -6.76 -5.84
C ALA A 41 -11.43 -6.58 -5.45
N LEU A 42 -10.65 -7.67 -5.49
CA LEU A 42 -9.21 -7.58 -5.28
C LEU A 42 -8.55 -6.91 -6.50
N PRO A 43 -7.89 -5.76 -6.33
CA PRO A 43 -7.25 -5.08 -7.44
C PRO A 43 -6.04 -5.85 -7.96
N GLN A 44 -5.78 -5.72 -9.25
CA GLN A 44 -4.54 -6.14 -9.90
C GLN A 44 -3.76 -4.90 -10.29
N VAL A 45 -2.53 -4.78 -9.78
CA VAL A 45 -1.64 -3.67 -10.12
C VAL A 45 -0.66 -4.11 -11.20
N LEU A 46 -0.58 -3.35 -12.29
CA LEU A 46 0.26 -3.65 -13.45
C LEU A 46 1.15 -2.45 -13.80
N GLN A 47 2.46 -2.69 -13.90
CA GLN A 47 3.42 -1.68 -14.34
C GLN A 47 3.61 -1.72 -15.86
N GLY A 48 3.25 -0.63 -16.53
CA GLY A 48 3.58 -0.35 -17.93
C GLY A 48 4.93 0.36 -18.09
N GLN A 49 5.21 0.89 -19.28
CA GLN A 49 6.43 1.68 -19.51
C GLN A 49 6.35 3.07 -18.88
N GLU A 50 5.22 3.75 -19.07
CA GLU A 50 4.97 5.15 -18.66
C GLU A 50 3.67 5.26 -17.84
N SER A 51 3.19 4.14 -17.30
CA SER A 51 1.91 4.07 -16.61
C SER A 51 1.87 2.98 -15.56
N VAL A 52 1.18 3.23 -14.46
CA VAL A 52 0.71 2.21 -13.50
C VAL A 52 -0.79 2.01 -13.74
N TRP A 53 -1.24 0.76 -13.74
CA TRP A 53 -2.65 0.40 -13.87
C TRP A 53 -3.10 -0.29 -12.59
N VAL A 54 -4.26 0.09 -12.05
CA VAL A 54 -4.94 -0.64 -10.97
C VAL A 54 -6.28 -1.11 -11.52
N TYR A 55 -6.46 -2.42 -11.66
CA TYR A 55 -7.62 -3.02 -12.33
C TYR A 55 -8.48 -3.78 -11.33
N TRP A 56 -9.78 -3.48 -11.29
CA TRP A 56 -10.79 -4.19 -10.49
C TRP A 56 -11.67 -5.05 -11.42
N PRO A 57 -11.38 -6.36 -11.55
CA PRO A 57 -12.11 -7.22 -12.47
C PRO A 57 -13.60 -7.29 -12.12
N GLY A 58 -14.47 -7.04 -13.11
CA GLY A 58 -15.92 -7.08 -12.91
C GLY A 58 -16.50 -5.91 -12.09
N GLY A 59 -15.68 -4.96 -11.63
CA GLY A 59 -16.16 -3.75 -10.99
C GLY A 59 -16.91 -2.87 -11.99
N CYS A 60 -18.12 -2.43 -11.65
CA CYS A 60 -18.92 -1.50 -12.45
C CYS A 60 -19.45 -0.37 -11.57
N ALA A 61 -19.51 0.83 -12.14
CA ALA A 61 -20.07 2.00 -11.49
C ALA A 61 -20.81 2.89 -12.49
N ASP A 62 -21.82 3.60 -11.99
CA ASP A 62 -22.37 4.76 -12.67
C ASP A 62 -21.33 5.90 -12.69
N CYS A 63 -21.23 6.61 -13.81
CA CYS A 63 -20.21 7.62 -14.03
C CYS A 63 -20.45 8.86 -13.16
N ASP A 64 -21.69 9.25 -12.92
CA ASP A 64 -22.03 10.39 -12.07
C ASP A 64 -21.74 10.04 -10.61
N ASP A 65 -22.07 8.82 -10.16
CA ASP A 65 -21.73 8.34 -8.81
C ASP A 65 -20.21 8.30 -8.59
N LEU A 66 -19.47 7.73 -9.55
CA LEU A 66 -18.01 7.64 -9.49
C LEU A 66 -17.37 9.03 -9.42
N LEU A 67 -17.82 9.96 -10.25
CA LEU A 67 -17.28 11.32 -10.25
C LEU A 67 -17.67 12.08 -8.99
N SER A 68 -18.91 11.98 -8.51
CA SER A 68 -19.36 12.68 -7.30
C SER A 68 -18.54 12.32 -6.05
N GLN A 69 -17.95 11.13 -6.02
CA GLN A 69 -17.16 10.64 -4.89
C GLN A 69 -15.66 10.91 -5.04
N TYR A 70 -15.12 10.83 -6.26
CA TYR A 70 -13.66 10.77 -6.47
C TYR A 70 -13.09 11.88 -7.36
N ASP A 71 -13.91 12.76 -7.92
CA ASP A 71 -13.48 13.75 -8.91
C ASP A 71 -12.41 14.73 -8.40
N LEU A 72 -12.58 15.28 -7.20
CA LEU A 72 -11.66 16.25 -6.64
C LEU A 72 -10.29 15.61 -6.36
N ALA A 73 -10.28 14.43 -5.75
CA ALA A 73 -9.05 13.68 -5.53
C ALA A 73 -8.37 13.35 -6.86
N ALA A 74 -9.12 12.82 -7.84
CA ALA A 74 -8.61 12.52 -9.17
C ALA A 74 -8.04 13.76 -9.89
N ALA A 75 -8.72 14.90 -9.79
CA ALA A 75 -8.31 16.16 -10.41
C ALA A 75 -7.04 16.75 -9.79
N LEU A 76 -6.89 16.65 -8.46
CA LEU A 76 -5.71 17.10 -7.74
C LEU A 76 -4.50 16.20 -8.02
N ILE A 77 -4.68 14.88 -7.93
CA ILE A 77 -3.62 13.89 -8.26
C ILE A 77 -3.13 14.11 -9.70
N SER A 78 -4.05 14.38 -10.64
CA SER A 78 -3.74 14.58 -12.06
C SER A 78 -2.84 15.77 -12.37
N GLN A 79 -2.57 16.66 -11.42
CA GLN A 79 -1.60 17.75 -11.60
C GLN A 79 -0.16 17.23 -11.72
N HIS A 80 0.18 16.17 -10.99
CA HIS A 80 1.51 15.54 -11.04
C HIS A 80 1.48 14.14 -11.68
N TYR A 81 0.41 13.39 -11.46
CA TYR A 81 0.22 12.03 -11.94
C TYR A 81 -1.09 11.94 -12.74
N PRO A 82 -1.10 12.29 -14.05
CA PRO A 82 -2.31 12.28 -14.85
C PRO A 82 -3.09 10.97 -14.72
N LEU A 83 -4.29 11.07 -14.15
CA LEU A 83 -5.10 9.93 -13.75
C LEU A 83 -6.36 9.85 -14.63
N ARG A 84 -6.72 8.61 -14.99
CA ARG A 84 -7.95 8.32 -15.74
C ARG A 84 -8.63 7.09 -15.19
N PHE A 85 -9.94 7.17 -15.01
CA PHE A 85 -10.78 5.99 -14.88
C PHE A 85 -10.99 5.40 -16.26
N CYS A 86 -10.59 4.16 -16.45
CA CYS A 86 -10.67 3.40 -17.69
C CYS A 86 -11.58 2.19 -17.48
N GLY A 87 -12.12 1.67 -18.56
CA GLY A 87 -12.97 0.48 -18.51
C GLY A 87 -13.65 0.27 -19.85
N SER A 88 -14.79 -0.40 -19.79
CA SER A 88 -15.68 -0.59 -20.93
C SER A 88 -17.05 0.01 -20.63
N THR A 89 -17.74 0.52 -21.64
CA THR A 89 -19.16 0.86 -21.55
C THR A 89 -20.01 -0.41 -21.35
N ASP A 90 -21.29 -0.24 -21.08
CA ASP A 90 -22.30 -1.33 -20.98
C ASP A 90 -22.47 -2.11 -22.30
N TRP A 91 -22.19 -1.50 -23.46
CA TRP A 91 -22.10 -2.20 -24.75
C TRP A 91 -20.72 -2.75 -25.10
N GLY A 92 -19.77 -2.74 -24.15
CA GLY A 92 -18.46 -3.39 -24.27
C GLY A 92 -17.41 -2.59 -25.04
N GLU A 93 -17.60 -1.28 -25.18
CA GLU A 93 -16.65 -0.41 -25.86
C GLU A 93 -15.63 0.20 -24.89
N PRO A 94 -14.32 0.21 -25.18
CA PRO A 94 -13.35 0.84 -24.30
C PRO A 94 -13.58 2.35 -24.10
N ALA A 95 -13.64 2.77 -22.84
CA ALA A 95 -13.89 4.15 -22.44
C ALA A 95 -12.85 4.67 -21.43
N ASP A 96 -12.71 5.99 -21.31
CA ASP A 96 -12.07 6.62 -20.16
C ASP A 96 -12.74 7.93 -19.74
N ILE A 97 -12.59 8.24 -18.46
CA ILE A 97 -13.01 9.47 -17.81
C ILE A 97 -11.76 10.11 -17.18
N SER A 98 -11.54 11.40 -17.43
CA SER A 98 -10.46 12.17 -16.82
C SER A 98 -10.99 13.44 -16.19
N ALA A 99 -10.53 13.75 -14.98
CA ALA A 99 -10.78 14.99 -14.27
C ALA A 99 -9.48 15.79 -14.17
N THR A 100 -9.54 17.11 -14.36
CA THR A 100 -8.37 17.99 -14.29
C THR A 100 -8.72 19.25 -13.51
N TRP A 101 -7.89 19.55 -12.51
CA TRP A 101 -8.06 20.75 -11.68
C TRP A 101 -7.70 22.01 -12.47
N ALA A 102 -8.56 23.02 -12.39
CA ALA A 102 -8.36 24.33 -12.99
C ALA A 102 -8.32 25.40 -11.89
N PRO A 103 -7.11 25.84 -11.46
CA PRO A 103 -6.96 26.75 -10.34
C PRO A 103 -7.51 28.15 -10.61
N ASP A 104 -7.53 28.60 -11.87
CA ASP A 104 -7.92 29.95 -12.26
C ASP A 104 -9.37 30.30 -11.90
N TRP A 105 -10.26 29.32 -11.95
CA TRP A 105 -11.68 29.48 -11.64
C TRP A 105 -12.14 28.52 -10.54
N HIS A 106 -11.19 27.87 -9.87
CA HIS A 106 -11.43 26.98 -8.73
C HIS A 106 -12.46 25.89 -9.03
N GLY A 107 -12.16 25.04 -10.01
CA GLY A 107 -13.03 23.92 -10.34
C GLY A 107 -12.38 22.84 -11.17
N ILE A 108 -13.21 21.91 -11.65
CA ILE A 108 -12.78 20.68 -12.32
C ILE A 108 -13.31 20.66 -13.75
N SER A 109 -12.41 20.36 -14.70
CA SER A 109 -12.77 20.04 -16.08
C SER A 109 -12.81 18.53 -16.26
N TYR A 110 -13.88 18.02 -16.85
CA TYR A 110 -14.10 16.60 -17.11
C TYR A 110 -14.03 16.33 -18.61
N GLN A 111 -13.51 15.16 -18.97
CA GLN A 111 -13.59 14.62 -20.33
C GLN A 111 -13.90 13.13 -20.27
N THR A 112 -14.87 12.70 -21.06
CA THR A 112 -15.14 11.28 -21.35
C THR A 112 -14.74 10.99 -22.78
N ARG A 113 -14.19 9.79 -23.02
CA ARG A 113 -13.75 9.36 -24.35
C ARG A 113 -14.11 7.91 -24.59
N THR A 114 -14.56 7.61 -25.80
CA THR A 114 -14.84 6.26 -26.30
C THR A 114 -14.16 6.07 -27.66
N VAL A 115 -14.18 4.88 -28.26
CA VAL A 115 -13.63 4.67 -29.61
C VAL A 115 -14.50 5.34 -30.68
N THR A 116 -15.81 5.38 -30.47
CA THR A 116 -16.84 5.90 -31.37
C THR A 116 -17.18 7.37 -31.11
N GLY A 117 -16.84 7.90 -29.94
CA GLY A 117 -17.26 9.22 -29.48
C GLY A 117 -18.71 9.26 -28.96
N GLN A 118 -19.35 8.12 -28.75
CA GLN A 118 -20.65 8.04 -28.10
C GLN A 118 -20.51 8.25 -26.58
N ASP A 119 -21.47 8.98 -26.01
CA ASP A 119 -21.57 9.24 -24.58
C ASP A 119 -22.05 8.00 -23.82
N PHE A 120 -21.67 7.87 -22.55
CA PHE A 120 -21.95 6.70 -21.72
C PHE A 120 -22.12 7.09 -20.25
N ASP A 121 -22.97 6.35 -19.54
CA ASP A 121 -23.29 6.62 -18.13
C ASP A 121 -22.75 5.52 -17.21
N THR A 122 -22.30 4.37 -17.75
CA THR A 122 -21.77 3.25 -16.95
C THR A 122 -20.38 2.87 -17.42
N LEU A 123 -19.48 2.65 -16.45
CA LEU A 123 -18.14 2.14 -16.68
C LEU A 123 -17.98 0.81 -15.94
N CYS A 124 -17.69 -0.24 -16.70
CA CYS A 124 -17.43 -1.60 -16.22
C CYS A 124 -15.97 -1.99 -16.42
N ASP A 125 -15.54 -3.05 -15.71
CA ASP A 125 -14.14 -3.47 -15.67
C ASP A 125 -13.21 -2.31 -15.30
N ILE A 126 -13.59 -1.61 -14.23
CA ILE A 126 -12.96 -0.36 -13.80
C ILE A 126 -11.46 -0.56 -13.61
N CYS A 127 -10.70 0.37 -14.17
CA CYS A 127 -9.27 0.42 -14.06
C CYS A 127 -8.78 1.86 -13.92
N LEU A 128 -7.95 2.16 -12.93
CA LEU A 128 -7.21 3.41 -12.89
C LEU A 128 -5.97 3.32 -13.75
N CYS A 129 -5.81 4.25 -14.68
CA CYS A 129 -4.58 4.46 -15.42
C CYS A 129 -3.88 5.72 -14.90
N ILE A 130 -2.70 5.55 -14.33
CA ILE A 130 -1.89 6.61 -13.75
C ILE A 130 -0.65 6.80 -14.61
N ALA A 131 -0.48 7.95 -15.23
CA ALA A 131 0.76 8.27 -15.94
C ALA A 131 1.89 8.51 -14.94
N VAL A 132 3.08 7.98 -15.22
CA VAL A 132 4.25 8.11 -14.35
C VAL A 132 5.44 8.68 -15.13
N PRO A 133 6.32 9.47 -14.48
CA PRO A 133 7.39 10.19 -15.18
C PRO A 133 8.42 9.25 -15.78
N ASP A 134 8.70 8.14 -15.10
CA ASP A 134 9.62 7.11 -15.55
C ASP A 134 9.30 5.74 -14.93
N ARG A 135 10.01 4.72 -15.41
CA ARG A 135 9.79 3.33 -15.00
C ARG A 135 10.16 3.06 -13.54
N VAL A 136 11.13 3.78 -12.97
CA VAL A 136 11.58 3.60 -11.58
C VAL A 136 10.53 4.17 -10.63
N ALA A 137 10.05 5.40 -10.90
CA ALA A 137 8.93 5.98 -10.17
C ALA A 137 7.69 5.09 -10.27
N GLY A 138 7.39 4.60 -11.48
CA GLY A 138 6.28 3.66 -11.71
C GLY A 138 6.39 2.38 -10.88
N GLN A 139 7.56 1.75 -10.81
CA GLN A 139 7.77 0.56 -9.99
C GLN A 139 7.52 0.81 -8.51
N GLN A 140 7.94 1.96 -7.99
CA GLN A 140 7.71 2.33 -6.59
C GLN A 140 6.24 2.62 -6.31
N ILE A 141 5.56 3.36 -7.19
CA ILE A 141 4.12 3.62 -7.08
C ILE A 141 3.34 2.31 -7.18
N ALA A 142 3.65 1.43 -8.14
CA ALA A 142 3.01 0.13 -8.26
C ALA A 142 3.21 -0.73 -7.00
N SER A 143 4.43 -0.76 -6.45
CA SER A 143 4.72 -1.48 -5.20
C SER A 143 3.96 -0.92 -4.00
N MET A 144 3.82 0.40 -3.92
CA MET A 144 3.03 1.09 -2.90
C MET A 144 1.55 0.72 -2.99
N LEU A 145 0.97 0.78 -4.20
CA LEU A 145 -0.45 0.45 -4.42
C LEU A 145 -0.74 -1.03 -4.17
N MET A 146 0.17 -1.95 -4.51
CA MET A 146 0.05 -3.37 -4.15
C MET A 146 0.09 -3.62 -2.63
N GLY A 147 0.64 -2.68 -1.86
CA GLY A 147 0.68 -2.76 -0.40
C GLY A 147 -0.65 -2.44 0.26
N ILE A 148 -1.59 -1.81 -0.46
CA ILE A 148 -2.94 -1.53 0.04
C ILE A 148 -3.67 -2.86 0.19
N ARG A 149 -4.25 -3.09 1.37
CA ARG A 149 -4.92 -4.35 1.70
C ARG A 149 -6.36 -4.11 2.09
N PRO A 150 -7.28 -5.02 1.69
CA PRO A 150 -8.67 -4.94 2.11
C PRO A 150 -8.82 -4.85 3.62
N GLY A 151 -9.65 -3.92 4.08
CA GLY A 151 -9.97 -3.73 5.50
C GLY A 151 -8.81 -3.23 6.36
N CYS A 152 -7.71 -2.75 5.77
CA CYS A 152 -6.60 -2.15 6.51
C CYS A 152 -6.60 -0.63 6.31
N ASP A 153 -6.68 0.12 7.40
CA ASP A 153 -6.71 1.60 7.37
C ASP A 153 -5.30 2.23 7.36
N LEU A 154 -4.26 1.40 7.31
CA LEU A 154 -2.86 1.79 7.33
C LEU A 154 -2.09 1.05 6.23
N LEU A 155 -1.18 1.77 5.60
CA LEU A 155 -0.25 1.25 4.60
C LEU A 155 1.18 1.31 5.14
N ALA A 156 1.85 0.16 5.24
CA ALA A 156 3.27 0.10 5.59
C ALA A 156 4.12 0.22 4.33
N LEU A 157 5.03 1.21 4.30
CA LEU A 157 5.85 1.56 3.15
C LEU A 157 7.35 1.49 3.46
N PRO A 158 8.18 1.02 2.51
CA PRO A 158 9.62 1.13 2.65
C PRO A 158 10.04 2.60 2.61
N ARG A 159 11.11 2.94 3.32
CA ARG A 159 11.67 4.29 3.38
C ARG A 159 12.65 4.55 2.23
N THR A 160 12.16 4.51 1.00
CA THR A 160 12.99 4.84 -0.17
C THR A 160 13.14 6.36 -0.32
N PRO A 161 14.23 6.88 -0.92
CA PRO A 161 14.39 8.32 -1.14
C PRO A 161 13.22 8.97 -1.88
N PHE A 162 12.68 8.29 -2.88
CA PHE A 162 11.52 8.74 -3.66
C PHE A 162 10.26 8.87 -2.80
N LEU A 163 9.92 7.84 -2.00
CA LEU A 163 8.73 7.90 -1.16
C LEU A 163 8.88 8.91 -0.02
N GLU A 164 10.09 9.09 0.52
CA GLU A 164 10.34 10.10 1.55
C GLU A 164 10.24 11.53 1.00
N GLU A 165 10.67 11.76 -0.25
CA GLU A 165 10.48 13.04 -0.95
C GLU A 165 9.00 13.33 -1.21
N GLU A 166 8.30 12.37 -1.84
CA GLU A 166 6.89 12.54 -2.24
C GLU A 166 5.93 12.61 -1.05
N LEU A 167 6.18 11.83 0.00
CA LEU A 167 5.29 11.75 1.17
C LEU A 167 5.79 12.57 2.35
N GLY A 168 6.94 13.27 2.29
CA GLY A 168 7.61 13.89 3.45
C GLY A 168 6.77 14.86 4.30
N SER A 169 5.64 15.34 3.75
CA SER A 169 4.64 16.18 4.43
C SER A 169 3.51 15.41 5.13
N CYS A 170 3.37 14.09 4.90
CA CYS A 170 2.23 13.28 5.35
C CYS A 170 2.52 12.41 6.58
N GLY A 171 1.70 12.55 7.62
CA GLY A 171 1.68 11.63 8.77
C GLY A 171 2.77 11.89 9.84
N PRO A 172 2.63 11.27 11.02
CA PRO A 172 3.58 11.40 12.12
C PRO A 172 4.94 10.81 11.73
N ARG A 173 5.99 11.62 11.91
CA ARG A 173 7.39 11.26 11.69
C ARG A 173 7.92 10.45 12.88
N ASP A 174 7.37 9.27 13.15
CA ASP A 174 8.16 8.32 13.94
C ASP A 174 9.32 7.91 13.02
N THR A 175 10.48 8.55 13.19
CA THR A 175 11.62 8.42 12.27
C THR A 175 12.34 7.09 12.43
N ASP A 176 12.05 6.37 13.52
CA ASP A 176 12.89 5.26 14.00
C ASP A 176 12.30 3.88 13.66
N SER A 177 11.10 3.83 13.07
CA SER A 177 10.51 2.60 12.57
C SER A 177 11.12 2.18 11.23
N TYR A 178 11.21 0.88 10.97
CA TYR A 178 11.77 0.34 9.73
C TYR A 178 10.89 0.69 8.53
N PHE A 179 9.57 0.63 8.69
CA PHE A 179 8.61 1.07 7.70
C PHE A 179 7.96 2.40 8.08
N ARG A 180 7.51 3.14 7.06
CA ARG A 180 6.63 4.28 7.22
C ARG A 180 5.18 3.82 7.22
N TYR A 181 4.38 4.24 8.20
CA TYR A 181 2.97 3.89 8.29
C TYR A 181 2.11 5.08 7.84
N LEU A 182 1.44 4.92 6.71
CA LEU A 182 0.61 5.96 6.10
C LEU A 182 -0.89 5.66 6.37
N PRO A 183 -1.63 6.56 7.02
CA PRO A 183 -3.07 6.40 7.22
C PRO A 183 -3.82 6.49 5.89
N LEU A 184 -4.77 5.60 5.64
CA LEU A 184 -5.59 5.58 4.41
C LEU A 184 -6.96 6.24 4.60
N CYS A 185 -7.39 6.44 5.83
CA CYS A 185 -8.63 7.14 6.17
C CYS A 185 -8.44 8.08 7.37
N ASP A 186 -9.35 9.04 7.51
CA ASP A 186 -9.32 9.99 8.61
C ASP A 186 -9.54 9.29 9.95
N GLY A 187 -8.74 9.66 10.94
CA GLY A 187 -8.81 9.04 12.28
C GLY A 187 -8.15 7.66 12.39
N ALA A 188 -7.52 7.15 11.32
CA ALA A 188 -6.68 5.96 11.40
C ALA A 188 -5.51 6.18 12.37
N GLY A 189 -5.61 5.59 13.57
CA GLY A 189 -4.53 5.56 14.55
C GLY A 189 -3.47 4.54 14.16
N THR A 190 -2.23 4.75 14.63
CA THR A 190 -1.13 3.79 14.42
C THR A 190 -1.29 2.49 15.22
N GLU A 191 -2.34 2.36 16.02
CA GLU A 191 -2.56 1.23 16.92
C GLU A 191 -2.76 -0.10 16.19
N ASN A 192 -3.24 -0.06 14.94
CA ASN A 192 -3.44 -1.23 14.07
C ASN A 192 -2.26 -1.51 13.11
N TRP A 193 -1.07 -0.98 13.37
CA TRP A 193 0.11 -1.13 12.49
C TRP A 193 0.44 -2.59 12.14
N GLN A 194 0.18 -3.55 13.03
CA GLN A 194 0.42 -4.98 12.77
C GLN A 194 -0.40 -5.51 11.60
N GLN A 195 -1.61 -4.98 11.42
CA GLN A 195 -2.50 -5.32 10.32
C GLN A 195 -2.09 -4.62 9.02
N ALA A 196 -1.15 -3.67 9.05
CA ALA A 196 -0.56 -3.04 7.86
C ALA A 196 0.64 -3.82 7.29
N LEU A 197 1.32 -4.62 8.11
CA LEU A 197 2.49 -5.40 7.69
C LEU A 197 2.13 -6.72 7.02
N SER A 198 2.59 -6.93 5.80
CA SER A 198 2.44 -8.21 5.10
C SER A 198 3.37 -9.26 5.71
N VAL A 199 3.14 -10.54 5.41
CA VAL A 199 4.08 -11.61 5.82
C VAL A 199 5.48 -11.35 5.26
N LEU A 200 5.58 -10.82 4.04
CA LEU A 200 6.87 -10.47 3.43
C LEU A 200 7.55 -9.31 4.15
N GLN A 201 6.81 -8.28 4.55
CA GLN A 201 7.39 -7.18 5.35
C GLN A 201 7.80 -7.63 6.75
N ARG A 202 7.02 -8.52 7.39
CA ARG A 202 7.45 -9.17 8.65
C ARG A 202 8.73 -9.99 8.45
N GLN A 203 8.89 -10.63 7.29
CA GLN A 203 10.11 -11.36 6.95
C GLN A 203 11.29 -10.39 6.79
N GLU A 204 11.10 -9.23 6.18
CA GLU A 204 12.13 -8.18 6.06
C GLU A 204 12.62 -7.71 7.43
N LEU A 205 11.72 -7.47 8.39
CA LEU A 205 12.09 -7.12 9.78
C LEU A 205 12.95 -8.22 10.41
N TRP A 206 12.58 -9.49 10.22
CA TRP A 206 13.38 -10.62 10.71
C TRP A 206 14.74 -10.71 10.03
N LEU A 207 14.83 -10.42 8.73
CA LEU A 207 16.10 -10.43 8.00
C LEU A 207 17.02 -9.31 8.49
N ALA A 208 16.51 -8.09 8.69
CA ALA A 208 17.27 -6.99 9.25
C ALA A 208 17.89 -7.38 10.62
N PHE A 209 17.09 -8.03 11.48
CA PHE A 209 17.60 -8.53 12.76
C PHE A 209 18.60 -9.70 12.61
N LEU A 210 18.26 -10.74 11.86
CA LEU A 210 19.06 -11.97 11.77
C LEU A 210 20.35 -11.80 10.97
N GLN A 211 20.34 -10.91 9.97
CA GLN A 211 21.46 -10.69 9.07
C GLN A 211 22.35 -9.54 9.53
N ASP A 212 21.74 -8.40 9.84
CA ASP A 212 22.42 -7.13 10.09
C ASP A 212 22.53 -6.79 11.58
N GLY A 213 21.71 -7.45 12.42
CA GLY A 213 21.69 -7.22 13.87
C GLY A 213 20.84 -6.01 14.28
N ASP A 214 20.04 -5.48 13.37
CA ASP A 214 19.16 -4.34 13.62
C ASP A 214 18.03 -4.72 14.59
N ASP A 215 17.56 -3.73 15.37
CA ASP A 215 16.41 -3.89 16.28
C ASP A 215 15.27 -2.94 15.87
N PRO A 216 14.55 -3.22 14.77
CA PRO A 216 13.40 -2.42 14.35
C PRO A 216 12.39 -2.15 15.48
N ALA A 217 11.92 -0.91 15.58
CA ALA A 217 10.94 -0.49 16.60
C ALA A 217 9.66 -1.34 16.58
N GLU A 218 9.29 -1.87 15.42
CA GLU A 218 8.18 -2.80 15.23
C GLU A 218 8.25 -4.03 16.15
N PHE A 219 9.44 -4.53 16.49
CA PHE A 219 9.55 -5.65 17.43
C PHE A 219 9.16 -5.26 18.86
N GLY A 220 9.52 -4.04 19.28
CA GLY A 220 9.11 -3.50 20.57
C GLY A 220 7.60 -3.29 20.65
N TRP A 221 7.02 -2.75 19.58
CA TRP A 221 5.57 -2.61 19.45
C TRP A 221 4.86 -3.97 19.45
N ALA A 222 5.42 -4.98 18.76
CA ALA A 222 4.85 -6.32 18.69
C ALA A 222 4.85 -6.98 20.08
N LEU A 223 5.96 -6.87 20.80
CA LEU A 223 6.08 -7.36 22.18
C LEU A 223 5.09 -6.72 23.13
N ALA A 224 4.96 -5.39 23.06
CA ALA A 224 4.04 -4.65 23.92
C ALA A 224 2.58 -5.08 23.68
N ALA A 225 2.20 -5.24 22.41
CA ALA A 225 0.86 -5.69 22.04
C ALA A 225 0.60 -7.18 22.37
N LEU A 226 1.65 -8.01 22.41
CA LEU A 226 1.53 -9.42 22.70
C LEU A 226 1.06 -9.70 24.13
N GLY A 227 1.45 -8.86 25.09
CA GLY A 227 1.18 -9.11 26.51
C GLY A 227 1.73 -10.46 26.95
N ASP A 228 0.87 -11.40 27.34
CA ASP A 228 1.23 -12.80 27.66
C ASP A 228 0.89 -13.81 26.56
N SER A 229 0.40 -13.33 25.40
CA SER A 229 0.00 -14.19 24.28
C SER A 229 1.21 -14.68 23.47
N CYS A 230 0.93 -15.49 22.44
CA CYS A 230 1.92 -15.91 21.44
C CYS A 230 1.73 -15.14 20.13
N PRO A 231 2.81 -14.85 19.37
CA PRO A 231 2.68 -14.17 18.09
C PRO A 231 1.74 -14.91 17.15
N ASP A 232 1.05 -14.16 16.28
CA ASP A 232 0.21 -14.78 15.26
C ASP A 232 1.03 -15.67 14.30
N PHE A 233 0.33 -16.51 13.54
CA PHE A 233 0.99 -17.42 12.60
C PHE A 233 1.75 -16.69 11.48
N GLY A 234 1.35 -15.47 11.11
CA GLY A 234 2.05 -14.67 10.10
C GLY A 234 3.46 -14.28 10.54
N TRP A 235 3.64 -13.95 11.82
CA TRP A 235 4.97 -13.71 12.39
C TRP A 235 5.84 -14.96 12.44
N TYR A 236 5.26 -16.12 12.78
CA TYR A 236 5.96 -17.41 12.76
C TYR A 236 6.39 -17.83 11.34
N LEU A 237 5.50 -17.69 10.36
CA LEU A 237 5.79 -17.99 8.96
C LEU A 237 6.89 -17.09 8.41
N ALA A 238 6.82 -15.80 8.71
CA ALA A 238 7.86 -14.83 8.38
C ALA A 238 9.21 -15.19 9.02
N LEU A 239 9.23 -15.57 10.30
CA LEU A 239 10.45 -15.96 11.00
C LEU A 239 11.09 -17.21 10.37
N THR A 240 10.30 -18.26 10.16
CA THR A 240 10.80 -19.54 9.62
C THR A 240 11.46 -19.33 8.26
N THR A 241 10.79 -18.59 7.37
CA THR A 241 11.32 -18.28 6.04
C THR A 241 12.52 -17.32 6.08
N ALA A 242 12.59 -16.40 7.03
CA ALA A 242 13.76 -15.53 7.24
C ALA A 242 14.97 -16.33 7.76
N MET A 243 14.76 -17.27 8.69
CA MET A 243 15.80 -18.15 9.21
C MET A 243 16.42 -19.00 8.10
N ASP A 244 15.60 -19.62 7.25
CA ASP A 244 16.07 -20.38 6.09
C ASP A 244 16.96 -19.52 5.17
N ARG A 245 16.50 -18.28 4.85
CA ARG A 245 17.26 -17.33 4.02
C ARG A 245 18.55 -16.85 4.68
N ALA A 246 18.56 -16.66 6.00
CA ALA A 246 19.72 -16.22 6.75
C ALA A 246 20.71 -17.36 7.09
N GLY A 247 20.36 -18.60 6.76
CA GLY A 247 21.14 -19.79 7.12
C GLY A 247 21.16 -20.06 8.63
N VAL A 248 20.08 -19.69 9.31
CA VAL A 248 19.89 -19.87 10.76
C VAL A 248 19.07 -21.12 11.00
N TYR A 249 19.53 -22.00 11.90
CA TYR A 249 18.82 -23.24 12.23
C TYR A 249 18.79 -23.48 13.74
N THR A 250 17.76 -24.20 14.18
CA THR A 250 17.65 -24.66 15.57
C THR A 250 18.34 -26.00 15.75
N GLN A 251 18.97 -26.20 16.90
CA GLN A 251 19.47 -27.50 17.34
C GLN A 251 19.11 -27.71 18.81
N THR A 252 18.57 -28.89 19.13
CA THR A 252 18.33 -29.30 20.51
C THR A 252 19.58 -29.95 21.08
N ASP A 253 20.11 -29.38 22.16
CA ASP A 253 20.95 -30.12 23.10
C ASP A 253 20.02 -30.70 24.18
N GLY A 254 19.95 -32.03 24.26
CA GLY A 254 19.14 -32.76 25.25
C GLY A 254 19.45 -32.43 26.73
N LYS A 255 20.44 -31.59 27.01
CA LYS A 255 20.78 -31.11 28.37
C LYS A 255 20.48 -29.63 28.62
N THR A 256 20.53 -28.77 27.61
CA THR A 256 20.44 -27.31 27.78
C THR A 256 19.33 -26.64 26.97
N GLY A 257 18.55 -27.43 26.23
CA GLY A 257 17.39 -26.96 25.47
C GLY A 257 17.72 -26.67 24.00
N PHE A 258 16.95 -25.77 23.39
CA PHE A 258 17.11 -25.37 21.99
C PHE A 258 18.10 -24.21 21.86
N HIS A 259 18.96 -24.29 20.86
CA HIS A 259 19.91 -23.24 20.49
C HIS A 259 19.77 -22.87 19.03
N LEU A 260 20.06 -21.62 18.70
CA LEU A 260 20.11 -21.13 17.33
C LEU A 260 21.56 -21.00 16.88
N TYR A 261 21.81 -21.41 15.63
CA TYR A 261 23.12 -21.39 15.00
C TYR A 261 23.06 -20.70 13.64
N ARG A 262 24.14 -19.99 13.30
CA ARG A 262 24.39 -19.42 11.97
C ARG A 262 25.84 -19.69 11.59
N GLY A 263 26.10 -20.30 10.43
CA GLY A 263 27.47 -20.62 9.98
C GLY A 263 28.27 -21.46 10.99
N GLY A 264 27.61 -22.32 11.77
CA GLY A 264 28.23 -23.13 12.84
C GLY A 264 28.52 -22.39 14.16
N GLN A 265 28.25 -21.08 14.23
CA GLN A 265 28.36 -20.30 15.46
C GLN A 265 27.01 -20.19 16.15
N ARG A 266 27.00 -20.31 17.48
CA ARG A 266 25.79 -20.16 18.29
C ARG A 266 25.43 -18.67 18.40
N LEU A 267 24.16 -18.34 18.16
CA LEU A 267 23.62 -17.01 18.41
C LEU A 267 23.40 -16.82 19.93
N ALA A 268 23.93 -15.73 20.47
CA ALA A 268 23.73 -15.35 21.86
C ALA A 268 22.42 -14.55 21.98
N LEU A 269 21.40 -15.19 22.54
CA LEU A 269 20.08 -14.61 22.76
C LEU A 269 19.79 -14.56 24.26
N ASP A 270 19.25 -13.45 24.73
CA ASP A 270 18.92 -13.23 26.14
C ASP A 270 17.50 -12.68 26.25
N TYR A 271 16.63 -13.35 27.01
CA TYR A 271 15.27 -12.88 27.21
C TYR A 271 15.16 -11.72 28.21
N GLN A 272 16.03 -11.66 29.22
CA GLN A 272 15.96 -10.64 30.27
C GLN A 272 16.65 -9.35 29.88
N ARG A 273 17.75 -9.44 29.14
CA ARG A 273 18.61 -8.31 28.78
C ARG A 273 18.73 -8.07 27.29
N GLY A 274 18.09 -8.90 26.48
CA GLY A 274 18.14 -8.79 25.04
C GLY A 274 17.31 -7.66 24.46
N THR A 275 17.58 -7.39 23.19
CA THR A 275 16.83 -6.42 22.38
C THR A 275 15.36 -6.83 22.23
N ASP A 276 14.51 -5.94 21.73
CA ASP A 276 13.10 -6.28 21.51
C ASP A 276 12.95 -7.42 20.49
N ALA A 277 13.73 -7.41 19.40
CA ALA A 277 13.77 -8.51 18.43
C ALA A 277 14.19 -9.85 19.05
N GLN A 278 15.20 -9.85 19.94
CA GLN A 278 15.64 -11.06 20.63
C GLN A 278 14.54 -11.64 21.52
N ARG A 279 13.88 -10.78 22.30
CA ARG A 279 12.77 -11.18 23.17
C ARG A 279 11.57 -11.69 22.37
N PHE A 280 11.23 -11.01 21.27
CA PHE A 280 10.14 -11.40 20.39
C PHE A 280 10.42 -12.75 19.70
N LEU A 281 11.65 -12.95 19.23
CA LEU A 281 12.08 -14.21 18.62
C LEU A 281 11.95 -15.37 19.59
N LEU A 282 12.40 -15.19 20.83
CA LEU A 282 12.30 -16.23 21.85
C LEU A 282 10.84 -16.58 22.15
N ARG A 283 9.94 -15.59 22.18
CA ARG A 283 8.49 -15.84 22.31
C ARG A 283 7.88 -16.54 21.10
N ALA A 284 8.33 -16.23 19.89
CA ALA A 284 7.85 -16.86 18.67
C ALA A 284 8.26 -18.35 18.58
N LEU A 285 9.49 -18.68 19.00
CA LEU A 285 10.02 -20.05 18.95
C LEU A 285 9.62 -20.90 20.15
N PHE A 286 9.45 -20.28 21.32
CA PHE A 286 9.15 -20.96 22.58
C PHE A 286 7.92 -20.34 23.22
N PRO A 287 6.72 -20.61 22.67
CA PRO A 287 5.48 -20.17 23.26
C PRO A 287 5.38 -20.74 24.68
N ILE A 288 5.29 -19.86 25.68
CA ILE A 288 5.08 -20.27 27.06
C ILE A 288 3.63 -20.75 27.10
N ALA A 289 3.42 -22.06 27.26
CA ALA A 289 2.09 -22.58 27.55
C ALA A 289 1.66 -21.98 28.90
N GLY A 290 0.61 -21.15 28.88
CA GLY A 290 -0.09 -20.73 30.10
C GLY A 290 -0.70 -21.92 30.82
#